data_AF-A0A7S0Y8X2-F1
#
_entry.id   AF-A0A7S0Y8X2-F1
#
_cell.length_a   1.000
_cell.length_b   1.000
_cell.length_c   1.000
_cell.angle_alpha   90.00
_cell.angle_beta   90.00
_cell.angle_gamma   90.00
#
_symmetry.space_group_name_H-M   'P 1'
#
loop_
_entity.id
_entity.type
_entity.pdbx_description
1 polymer ?
#
loop_
_entity_poly.entity_id
_entity_poly.type
_entity_poly.pdbx_seq_one_letter_code
_entity_poly.pdbx_strand_id
1 'polypeptide(L)'
;AVQHVASSFGKVFADRAQKLTSGDWYRLRRTLEIALTVEEKKNDSNVDALVEQLYSGERQGSLSSLGFDVRCFFLCPDDRMNHTKVVDKRCEQMLMRGLLKETTELGLSGRLPEMAKRAIGYRQTLDYLKRENEAKAEEQTVRESEEEAFDFYLNEFTTATRRYAKKQMAWFRKDKEFMFVPVSLQLEKSDRVQAASNAINRLCELSREDYETELFGADSVSGNTKKQNEEQGKKMKFYTPKRHILTLGSQEYEDVLAEAMECRSSFRSNHHDTSSSSKKKRTREDASASPTSTKK
;
A
#
# COMPACT_ATOMS: atom_id res chain seq x y z
N ALA A 1 -29.53 -9.55 -0.86
CA ALA A 1 -28.73 -9.71 -2.10
C ALA A 1 -27.74 -10.87 -1.98
N VAL A 2 -26.67 -10.77 -1.18
CA VAL A 2 -25.64 -11.84 -1.08
C VAL A 2 -26.20 -13.21 -0.65
N GLN A 3 -27.08 -13.26 0.35
CA GLN A 3 -27.76 -14.50 0.76
C GLN A 3 -28.70 -15.08 -0.31
N HIS A 4 -29.28 -14.23 -1.16
CA HIS A 4 -30.19 -14.64 -2.25
C HIS A 4 -29.42 -15.13 -3.48
N VAL A 5 -28.26 -14.55 -3.75
CA VAL A 5 -27.31 -15.02 -4.78
C VAL A 5 -26.63 -16.31 -4.33
N ALA A 6 -26.40 -16.49 -3.02
CA ALA A 6 -25.73 -17.66 -2.49
C ALA A 6 -26.45 -18.99 -2.73
N SER A 7 -27.78 -18.99 -2.79
CA SER A 7 -28.56 -20.18 -3.14
C SER A 7 -28.39 -20.60 -4.61
N SER A 8 -27.99 -19.69 -5.49
CA SER A 8 -27.85 -19.95 -6.93
C SER A 8 -26.47 -20.50 -7.32
N PHE A 9 -25.43 -20.21 -6.54
CA PHE A 9 -24.02 -20.54 -6.84
C PHE A 9 -23.44 -21.65 -5.94
N GLY A 10 -24.28 -22.37 -5.19
CA GLY A 10 -23.88 -23.53 -4.38
C GLY A 10 -23.21 -23.20 -3.04
N LYS A 11 -22.92 -24.25 -2.27
CA LYS A 11 -22.49 -24.18 -0.86
C LYS A 11 -21.15 -23.45 -0.66
N VAL A 12 -20.16 -23.72 -1.51
CA VAL A 12 -18.80 -23.13 -1.40
C VAL A 12 -18.84 -21.60 -1.54
N PHE A 13 -19.66 -21.10 -2.45
CA PHE A 13 -19.90 -19.66 -2.58
C PHE A 13 -20.61 -19.10 -1.34
N ALA A 14 -21.66 -19.78 -0.85
CA ALA A 14 -22.40 -19.35 0.33
C ALA A 14 -21.49 -19.20 1.56
N ASP A 15 -20.62 -20.18 1.80
CA ASP A 15 -19.67 -20.17 2.92
C ASP A 15 -18.65 -19.03 2.80
N ARG A 16 -18.18 -18.73 1.58
CA ARG A 16 -17.24 -17.62 1.33
C ARG A 16 -17.93 -16.27 1.46
N ALA A 17 -19.16 -16.16 0.99
CA ALA A 17 -19.98 -14.97 1.08
C ALA A 17 -20.31 -14.60 2.54
N GLN A 18 -20.55 -15.58 3.42
CA GLN A 18 -20.77 -15.37 4.86
C GLN A 18 -19.54 -14.77 5.58
N LYS A 19 -18.33 -15.02 5.06
CA LYS A 19 -17.08 -14.47 5.62
C LYS A 19 -16.81 -13.01 5.20
N LEU A 20 -17.61 -12.45 4.30
CA LEU A 20 -17.46 -11.07 3.86
C LEU A 20 -18.04 -10.11 4.89
N THR A 21 -17.25 -9.11 5.27
CA THR A 21 -17.73 -8.00 6.11
C THR A 21 -18.53 -7.02 5.26
N SER A 22 -19.51 -6.35 5.88
CA SER A 22 -20.27 -5.28 5.22
C SER A 22 -19.33 -4.20 4.66
N GLY A 23 -19.55 -3.79 3.40
CA GLY A 23 -18.75 -2.78 2.71
C GLY A 23 -17.48 -3.27 2.00
N ASP A 24 -17.13 -4.56 2.06
CA ASP A 24 -16.00 -5.13 1.28
C ASP A 24 -16.39 -5.42 -0.17
N TRP A 25 -16.67 -4.34 -0.92
CA TRP A 25 -17.12 -4.40 -2.31
C TRP A 25 -16.11 -5.08 -3.24
N TYR A 26 -14.82 -4.93 -2.96
CA TYR A 26 -13.76 -5.57 -3.74
C TYR A 26 -13.83 -7.09 -3.62
N ARG A 27 -13.85 -7.64 -2.39
CA ARG A 27 -13.93 -9.09 -2.20
C ARG A 27 -15.27 -9.65 -2.63
N LEU A 28 -16.36 -8.90 -2.47
CA LEU A 28 -17.67 -9.29 -2.99
C LEU A 28 -17.63 -9.41 -4.52
N ARG A 29 -17.19 -8.35 -5.22
CA ARG A 29 -17.05 -8.37 -6.68
C ARG A 29 -16.19 -9.54 -7.13
N ARG A 30 -15.02 -9.76 -6.51
CA ARG A 30 -14.14 -10.87 -6.86
C ARG A 30 -14.79 -12.25 -6.63
N THR A 31 -15.54 -12.39 -5.55
CA THR A 31 -16.25 -13.65 -5.23
C THR A 31 -17.36 -13.92 -6.24
N LEU A 32 -18.06 -12.88 -6.69
CA LEU A 32 -19.07 -12.98 -7.76
C LEU A 32 -18.45 -13.27 -9.13
N GLU A 33 -17.33 -12.62 -9.48
CA GLU A 33 -16.58 -12.91 -10.71
C GLU A 33 -16.19 -14.38 -10.78
N ILE A 34 -15.67 -14.96 -9.69
CA ILE A 34 -15.33 -16.38 -9.62
C ILE A 34 -16.60 -17.25 -9.82
N ALA A 35 -17.71 -16.88 -9.19
CA ALA A 35 -18.95 -17.64 -9.28
C ALA A 35 -19.50 -17.70 -10.71
N LEU A 36 -19.49 -16.56 -11.41
CA LEU A 36 -19.88 -16.47 -12.82
C LEU A 36 -18.94 -17.29 -13.72
N THR A 37 -17.62 -17.24 -13.50
CA THR A 37 -16.66 -18.05 -14.26
C THR A 37 -16.90 -19.55 -14.09
N VAL A 38 -17.29 -19.99 -12.88
CA VAL A 38 -17.64 -21.39 -12.62
C VAL A 38 -18.96 -21.75 -13.32
N GLU A 39 -19.96 -20.89 -13.26
CA GLU A 39 -21.26 -21.12 -13.92
C GLU A 39 -21.13 -21.22 -15.45
N GLU A 40 -20.33 -20.35 -16.07
CA GLU A 40 -20.03 -20.41 -17.51
C GLU A 40 -19.40 -21.74 -17.94
N LYS A 41 -18.69 -22.40 -17.03
CA LYS A 41 -18.00 -23.68 -17.29
C LYS A 41 -18.78 -24.90 -16.80
N LYS A 42 -19.99 -24.75 -16.26
CA LYS A 42 -20.75 -25.81 -15.55
C LYS A 42 -20.98 -27.11 -16.34
N ASN A 43 -20.93 -27.06 -17.68
CA ASN A 43 -21.07 -28.24 -18.54
C ASN A 43 -19.73 -28.95 -18.84
N ASP A 44 -18.61 -28.44 -18.34
CA ASP A 44 -17.31 -29.08 -18.46
C ASP A 44 -17.16 -30.18 -17.39
N SER A 45 -16.57 -31.30 -17.79
CA SER A 45 -16.27 -32.43 -16.90
C SER A 45 -15.34 -32.08 -15.71
N ASN A 46 -14.67 -30.93 -15.76
CA ASN A 46 -13.65 -30.53 -14.78
C ASN A 46 -14.07 -29.39 -13.83
N VAL A 47 -15.38 -29.13 -13.71
CA VAL A 47 -15.91 -28.01 -12.91
C VAL A 47 -15.59 -28.14 -11.42
N ASP A 48 -15.64 -29.35 -10.87
CA ASP A 48 -15.38 -29.56 -9.44
C ASP A 48 -13.93 -29.22 -9.06
N ALA A 49 -12.96 -29.62 -9.88
CA ALA A 49 -11.56 -29.25 -9.69
C ALA A 49 -11.33 -27.74 -9.89
N LEU A 50 -12.05 -27.12 -10.83
CA LEU A 50 -12.00 -25.68 -11.05
C LEU A 50 -12.57 -24.90 -9.85
N VAL A 51 -13.67 -25.36 -9.26
CA VAL A 51 -14.26 -24.80 -8.04
C VAL A 51 -13.25 -24.89 -6.90
N GLU A 52 -12.66 -26.06 -6.67
CA GLU A 52 -11.67 -26.26 -5.63
C GLU A 52 -10.45 -25.32 -5.82
N GLN A 53 -9.94 -25.20 -7.05
CA GLN A 53 -8.82 -24.30 -7.36
C GLN A 53 -9.17 -22.82 -7.16
N LEU A 54 -10.31 -22.34 -7.65
CA LEU A 54 -10.67 -20.93 -7.59
C LEU A 54 -11.10 -20.48 -6.19
N TYR A 55 -11.72 -21.39 -5.42
CA TYR A 55 -12.25 -21.08 -4.09
C TYR A 55 -11.27 -21.36 -2.94
N SER A 56 -10.34 -22.32 -3.06
CA SER A 56 -9.30 -22.57 -2.04
C SER A 56 -8.35 -21.38 -1.88
N GLY A 57 -8.07 -20.69 -2.99
CA GLY A 57 -7.05 -19.63 -3.01
C GLY A 57 -5.62 -20.16 -2.98
N GLU A 58 -5.45 -21.49 -3.02
CA GLU A 58 -4.15 -22.13 -3.15
C GLU A 58 -3.68 -22.01 -4.60
N ARG A 59 -2.49 -21.43 -4.80
CA ARG A 59 -1.88 -21.38 -6.12
C ARG A 59 -1.20 -22.72 -6.39
N GLN A 60 -1.61 -23.40 -7.45
CA GLN A 60 -0.86 -24.54 -7.97
C GLN A 60 0.57 -24.13 -8.36
N GLY A 61 1.54 -25.00 -8.12
CA GLY A 61 2.95 -24.73 -8.39
C GLY A 61 3.65 -23.89 -7.31
N SER A 62 3.24 -24.03 -6.04
CA SER A 62 4.04 -23.49 -4.94
C SER A 62 5.42 -24.16 -4.90
N LEU A 63 6.45 -23.45 -4.43
CA LEU A 63 7.79 -24.03 -4.30
C LEU A 63 7.77 -25.32 -3.47
N SER A 64 6.97 -25.37 -2.41
CA SER A 64 6.77 -26.57 -1.60
C SER A 64 6.19 -27.74 -2.41
N SER A 65 5.23 -27.48 -3.31
CA SER A 65 4.66 -28.50 -4.20
C SER A 65 5.66 -29.05 -5.22
N LEU A 66 6.74 -28.32 -5.49
CA LEU A 66 7.86 -28.74 -6.34
C LEU A 66 8.96 -29.48 -5.55
N GLY A 67 8.74 -29.76 -4.26
CA GLY A 67 9.67 -30.46 -3.38
C GLY A 67 10.78 -29.58 -2.79
N PHE A 68 10.70 -28.25 -2.92
CA PHE A 68 11.66 -27.36 -2.26
C PHE A 68 11.39 -27.27 -0.75
N ASP A 69 12.47 -27.28 0.03
CA ASP A 69 12.43 -26.86 1.43
C ASP A 69 12.30 -25.32 1.49
N VAL A 70 11.08 -24.83 1.67
CA VAL A 70 10.80 -23.40 1.83
C VAL A 70 10.84 -23.03 3.31
N ARG A 71 11.59 -21.97 3.63
CA ARG A 71 11.65 -21.38 4.98
C ARG A 71 11.39 -19.89 4.88
N CYS A 72 10.35 -19.42 5.56
CA CYS A 72 9.88 -18.05 5.49
C CYS A 72 10.36 -17.26 6.71
N PHE A 73 11.03 -16.14 6.48
CA PHE A 73 11.56 -15.28 7.54
C PHE A 73 10.90 -13.91 7.51
N PHE A 74 10.50 -13.43 8.69
CA PHE A 74 10.04 -12.06 8.88
C PHE A 74 11.04 -11.31 9.77
N LEU A 75 11.69 -10.31 9.18
CA LEU A 75 12.59 -9.41 9.90
C LEU A 75 11.75 -8.45 10.75
N CYS A 76 11.71 -8.71 12.06
CA CYS A 76 10.91 -7.95 12.99
C CYS A 76 11.81 -6.98 13.78
N PRO A 77 11.53 -5.66 13.80
CA PRO A 77 12.25 -4.76 14.68
C PRO A 77 12.02 -5.17 16.14
N ASP A 78 13.08 -5.12 16.94
CA ASP A 78 13.05 -5.36 18.38
C ASP A 78 12.39 -4.22 19.17
N ASP A 79 12.32 -3.02 18.58
CA ASP A 79 11.65 -1.85 19.14
C ASP A 79 10.74 -1.18 18.11
N ARG A 80 9.42 -1.28 18.32
CA ARG A 80 8.40 -0.68 17.47
C ARG A 80 8.36 0.84 17.52
N MET A 81 8.67 1.46 18.66
CA MET A 81 8.66 2.93 18.77
C MET A 81 9.83 3.51 17.98
N ASN A 82 11.03 2.97 18.16
CA ASN A 82 12.19 3.41 17.39
C ASN A 82 12.05 3.06 15.90
N HIS A 83 11.48 1.89 15.56
CA HIS A 83 11.14 1.58 14.16
C HIS A 83 10.19 2.62 13.55
N THR A 84 9.20 3.09 14.31
CA THR A 84 8.25 4.10 13.82
C THR A 84 8.93 5.43 13.53
N LYS A 85 9.91 5.84 14.35
CA LYS A 85 10.78 7.01 14.06
C LYS A 85 11.60 6.82 12.79
N VAL A 86 12.16 5.62 12.59
CA VAL A 86 12.91 5.29 11.36
C VAL A 86 12.00 5.37 10.13
N VAL A 87 10.75 4.91 10.24
CA VAL A 87 9.75 5.03 9.17
C VAL A 87 9.46 6.50 8.84
N ASP A 88 9.26 7.34 9.85
CA ASP A 88 9.01 8.77 9.66
C ASP A 88 10.21 9.46 8.99
N LYS A 89 11.42 9.25 9.53
CA LYS A 89 12.66 9.77 8.94
C LYS A 89 12.88 9.30 7.50
N ARG A 90 12.53 8.05 7.17
CA ARG A 90 12.64 7.54 5.80
C ARG A 90 11.70 8.28 4.84
N CYS A 91 10.48 8.62 5.26
CA CYS A 91 9.55 9.36 4.41
C CYS A 91 10.11 10.74 4.07
N GLU A 92 10.67 11.43 5.06
CA GLU A 92 11.35 12.72 4.88
C GLU A 92 12.55 12.58 3.91
N GLN A 93 13.39 11.56 4.09
CA GLN A 93 14.50 11.26 3.17
C GLN A 93 14.04 10.95 1.74
N MET A 94 12.84 10.37 1.55
CA MET A 94 12.31 10.13 0.20
C MET A 94 11.97 11.44 -0.49
N LEU A 95 11.45 12.44 0.24
CA LEU A 95 11.19 13.77 -0.32
C LEU A 95 12.49 14.49 -0.70
N MET A 96 13.47 14.48 0.19
CA MET A 96 14.81 15.05 -0.09
C MET A 96 15.51 14.40 -1.30
N ARG A 97 15.09 13.20 -1.70
CA ARG A 97 15.63 12.45 -2.84
C ARG A 97 14.76 12.59 -4.10
N GLY A 98 13.80 13.51 -4.11
CA GLY A 98 13.02 13.84 -5.31
C GLY A 98 11.78 12.99 -5.55
N LEU A 99 11.14 12.45 -4.49
CA LEU A 99 9.86 11.72 -4.66
C LEU A 99 8.77 12.60 -5.30
N LEU A 100 8.73 13.90 -4.97
CA LEU A 100 7.75 14.84 -5.54
C LEU A 100 7.99 15.01 -7.04
N LYS A 101 9.25 15.28 -7.41
CA LYS A 101 9.66 15.37 -8.81
C LYS A 101 9.37 14.10 -9.60
N GLU A 102 9.81 12.94 -9.11
CA GLU A 102 9.56 11.65 -9.76
C GLU A 102 8.06 11.40 -9.99
N THR A 103 7.24 11.63 -8.96
CA THR A 103 5.78 11.44 -9.06
C THR A 103 5.14 12.42 -10.05
N THR A 104 5.62 13.66 -10.07
CA THR A 104 5.13 14.70 -11.00
C THR A 104 5.44 14.32 -12.44
N GLU A 105 6.68 13.92 -12.73
CA GLU A 105 7.10 13.50 -14.08
C GLU A 105 6.32 12.26 -14.56
N LEU A 106 6.16 11.24 -13.70
CA LEU A 106 5.38 10.04 -14.03
C LEU A 106 3.89 10.34 -14.21
N GLY A 107 3.35 11.27 -13.41
CA GLY A 107 1.97 11.72 -13.50
C GLY A 107 1.68 12.47 -14.79
N LEU A 108 2.53 13.43 -15.15
CA LEU A 108 2.37 14.28 -16.34
C LEU A 108 2.65 13.53 -17.64
N SER A 109 3.61 12.60 -17.63
CA SER A 109 3.89 11.77 -18.81
C SER A 109 2.81 10.70 -19.09
N GLY A 110 1.87 10.50 -18.17
CA GLY A 110 0.86 9.45 -18.27
C GLY A 110 1.43 8.02 -18.13
N ARG A 111 2.71 7.89 -17.76
CA ARG A 111 3.42 6.60 -17.65
C ARG A 111 3.18 5.88 -16.34
N LEU A 112 2.52 6.52 -15.37
CA LEU A 112 2.23 5.93 -14.07
C LEU A 112 1.06 4.92 -14.15
N PRO A 113 1.29 3.61 -13.95
CA PRO A 113 0.22 2.61 -13.99
C PRO A 113 -0.79 2.81 -12.86
N GLU A 114 -2.04 2.43 -13.09
CA GLU A 114 -3.14 2.62 -12.11
C GLU A 114 -2.85 1.98 -10.74
N MET A 115 -2.18 0.82 -10.72
CA MET A 115 -1.79 0.17 -9.47
C MET A 115 -0.70 0.95 -8.72
N ALA A 116 0.25 1.56 -9.45
CA ALA A 116 1.32 2.35 -8.86
C ALA A 116 0.79 3.66 -8.25
N LYS A 117 -0.23 4.28 -8.87
CA LYS A 117 -0.91 5.47 -8.32
C LYS A 117 -1.49 5.26 -6.91
N ARG A 118 -1.81 3.99 -6.56
CA ARG A 118 -2.39 3.62 -5.26
C ARG A 118 -1.32 3.30 -4.21
N ALA A 119 -0.06 3.18 -4.60
CA ALA A 119 1.03 2.91 -3.68
C ALA A 119 1.26 4.10 -2.74
N ILE A 120 1.67 3.79 -1.51
CA ILE A 120 1.98 4.81 -0.49
C ILE A 120 3.20 5.61 -0.95
N GLY A 121 3.15 6.94 -0.79
CA GLY A 121 4.10 7.87 -1.40
C GLY A 121 3.49 8.51 -2.64
N TYR A 122 3.32 7.72 -3.71
CA TYR A 122 2.71 8.21 -4.96
C TYR A 122 1.28 8.73 -4.76
N ARG A 123 0.43 7.97 -4.06
CA ARG A 123 -0.97 8.37 -3.85
C ARG A 123 -1.06 9.72 -3.13
N GLN A 124 -0.39 9.86 -1.99
CA GLN A 124 -0.41 11.11 -1.22
C GLN A 124 0.17 12.28 -2.00
N THR A 125 1.22 12.02 -2.79
CA THR A 125 1.85 13.05 -3.62
C THR A 125 0.89 13.50 -4.72
N LEU A 126 0.25 12.57 -5.43
CA LEU A 126 -0.76 12.91 -6.45
C LEU A 126 -1.95 13.67 -5.84
N ASP A 127 -2.41 13.28 -4.65
CA ASP A 127 -3.49 13.97 -3.94
C ASP A 127 -3.06 15.40 -3.57
N TYR A 128 -1.82 15.59 -3.10
CA TYR A 128 -1.24 16.89 -2.80
C TYR A 128 -1.08 17.79 -4.04
N LEU A 129 -0.61 17.23 -5.15
CA LEU A 129 -0.43 17.94 -6.42
C LEU A 129 -1.77 18.42 -7.01
N LYS A 130 -2.83 17.62 -6.86
CA LYS A 130 -4.18 17.91 -7.36
C LYS A 130 -4.98 18.83 -6.45
N ARG A 131 -4.61 18.94 -5.17
CA ARG A 131 -5.38 19.72 -4.20
C ARG A 131 -5.37 21.19 -4.61
N GLU A 132 -6.55 21.73 -4.84
CA GLU A 132 -6.74 23.17 -4.95
C GLU A 132 -6.61 23.78 -3.56
N ASN A 133 -5.93 24.93 -3.45
CA ASN A 133 -5.96 25.66 -2.20
C ASN A 133 -7.39 26.19 -2.06
N GLU A 134 -8.13 25.67 -1.08
CA GLU A 134 -9.34 26.34 -0.62
C GLU A 134 -8.87 27.72 -0.15
N ALA A 135 -9.27 28.78 -0.88
CA ALA A 135 -9.00 30.15 -0.47
C ALA A 135 -9.62 30.35 0.93
N LYS A 136 -8.80 30.27 1.98
CA LYS A 136 -9.21 30.50 3.36
C LYS A 136 -8.60 31.81 3.83
N ALA A 137 -9.50 32.68 4.29
CA ALA A 137 -9.30 34.00 4.89
C ALA A 137 -8.59 35.04 4.01
N GLU A 138 -9.08 36.29 4.07
CA GLU A 138 -8.50 37.46 3.40
C GLU A 138 -7.09 37.84 3.92
N GLU A 139 -6.63 37.18 5.00
CA GLU A 139 -5.37 37.50 5.70
C GLU A 139 -4.23 36.48 5.49
N GLN A 140 -4.48 35.32 4.87
CA GLN A 140 -3.43 34.29 4.73
C GLN A 140 -2.58 34.51 3.47
N THR A 141 -1.25 34.49 3.62
CA THR A 141 -0.33 34.59 2.48
C THR A 141 -0.33 33.30 1.64
N VAL A 142 0.01 33.42 0.35
CA VAL A 142 0.17 32.26 -0.54
C VAL A 142 1.16 31.25 0.03
N ARG A 143 2.24 31.73 0.64
CA ARG A 143 3.29 30.89 1.22
C ARG A 143 2.78 30.09 2.42
N GLU A 144 2.09 30.72 3.36
CA GLU A 144 1.51 30.02 4.52
C GLU A 144 0.52 28.93 4.08
N SER A 145 -0.28 29.19 3.05
CA SER A 145 -1.19 28.19 2.49
C SER A 145 -0.44 26.99 1.88
N GLU A 146 0.68 27.22 1.20
CA GLU A 146 1.50 26.13 0.65
C GLU A 146 2.22 25.34 1.74
N GLU A 147 2.73 26.01 2.78
CA GLU A 147 3.33 25.37 3.96
C GLU A 147 2.32 24.44 4.66
N GLU A 148 1.10 24.93 4.94
CA GLU A 148 0.05 24.11 5.54
C GLU A 148 -0.34 22.89 4.67
N ALA A 149 -0.46 23.10 3.35
CA ALA A 149 -0.79 22.03 2.42
C ALA A 149 0.33 20.97 2.38
N PHE A 150 1.59 21.41 2.39
CA PHE A 150 2.76 20.53 2.40
C PHE A 150 2.86 19.75 3.71
N ASP A 151 2.62 20.40 4.85
CA ASP A 151 2.66 19.73 6.15
C ASP A 151 1.54 18.71 6.31
N PHE A 152 0.34 19.03 5.83
CA PHE A 152 -0.77 18.08 5.75
C PHE A 152 -0.40 16.87 4.89
N TYR A 153 0.18 17.11 3.71
CA TYR A 153 0.67 16.05 2.82
C TYR A 153 1.69 15.13 3.52
N LEU A 154 2.71 15.70 4.15
CA LEU A 154 3.75 14.93 4.83
C LEU A 154 3.19 14.15 6.04
N ASN A 155 2.19 14.70 6.73
CA ASN A 155 1.45 14.00 7.78
C ASN A 155 0.66 12.80 7.24
N GLU A 156 -0.03 12.96 6.11
CA GLU A 156 -0.77 11.87 5.48
C GLU A 156 0.16 10.78 4.93
N PHE A 157 1.29 11.17 4.34
CA PHE A 157 2.28 10.24 3.81
C PHE A 157 2.90 9.40 4.94
N THR A 158 3.44 10.05 5.97
CA THR A 158 4.02 9.33 7.13
C THR A 158 2.98 8.47 7.84
N THR A 159 1.75 8.96 8.01
CA THR A 159 0.64 8.20 8.62
C THR A 159 0.31 6.94 7.83
N ALA A 160 0.19 7.05 6.51
CA ALA A 160 -0.08 5.90 5.65
C ALA A 160 1.03 4.85 5.75
N THR A 161 2.30 5.28 5.74
CA THR A 161 3.46 4.38 5.87
C THR A 161 3.49 3.68 7.24
N ARG A 162 3.24 4.40 8.34
CA ARG A 162 3.13 3.81 9.69
C ARG A 162 1.99 2.79 9.78
N ARG A 163 0.82 3.11 9.23
CA ARG A 163 -0.34 2.19 9.19
C ARG A 163 -0.01 0.93 8.40
N TYR A 164 0.73 1.06 7.30
CA TYR A 164 1.17 -0.08 6.50
C TYR A 164 2.14 -0.97 7.26
N ALA A 165 3.19 -0.40 7.89
CA ALA A 165 4.11 -1.17 8.73
C ALA A 165 3.39 -1.90 9.88
N LYS A 166 2.43 -1.23 10.55
CA LYS A 166 1.57 -1.87 11.56
C LYS A 166 0.78 -3.04 10.99
N LYS A 167 0.20 -2.88 9.79
CA LYS A 167 -0.59 -3.92 9.12
C LYS A 167 0.29 -5.10 8.71
N GLN A 168 1.51 -4.87 8.22
CA GLN A 168 2.48 -5.93 7.92
C GLN A 168 2.79 -6.75 9.16
N MET A 169 3.15 -6.11 10.28
CA MET A 169 3.39 -6.82 11.55
C MET A 169 2.18 -7.65 11.99
N ALA A 170 0.97 -7.09 11.91
CA ALA A 170 -0.24 -7.80 12.28
C ALA A 170 -0.56 -8.98 11.34
N TRP A 171 -0.21 -8.86 10.05
CA TRP A 171 -0.39 -9.92 9.06
C TRP A 171 0.59 -11.07 9.32
N PHE A 172 1.89 -10.80 9.41
CA PHE A 172 2.90 -11.83 9.62
C PHE A 172 2.77 -12.54 10.97
N ARG A 173 2.23 -11.89 12.01
CA ARG A 173 1.96 -12.58 13.28
C ARG A 173 0.85 -13.63 13.18
N LYS A 174 -0.11 -13.43 12.28
CA LYS A 174 -1.19 -14.41 12.03
C LYS A 174 -0.74 -15.54 11.14
N ASP A 175 0.29 -15.31 10.34
CA ASP A 175 0.90 -16.32 9.49
C ASP A 175 1.86 -17.19 10.31
N LYS A 176 1.53 -18.48 10.42
CA LYS A 176 2.29 -19.42 11.23
C LYS A 176 3.56 -19.89 10.53
N GLU A 177 3.66 -19.73 9.22
CA GLU A 177 4.80 -20.20 8.42
C GLU A 177 6.02 -19.30 8.55
N PHE A 178 5.84 -18.08 9.07
CA PHE A 178 6.93 -17.11 9.21
C PHE A 178 7.66 -17.23 10.56
N MET A 179 8.96 -17.47 10.45
CA MET A 179 9.95 -17.37 11.51
C MET A 179 10.24 -15.90 11.80
N PHE A 180 10.06 -15.47 13.05
CA PHE A 180 10.32 -14.09 13.43
C PHE A 180 11.78 -13.92 13.85
N VAL A 181 12.53 -13.16 13.05
CA VAL A 181 13.94 -12.85 13.31
C VAL A 181 14.02 -11.42 13.86
N PRO A 182 14.41 -11.23 15.14
CA PRO A 182 14.54 -9.91 15.71
C PRO A 182 15.70 -9.16 15.06
N VAL A 183 15.48 -7.90 14.70
CA VAL A 183 16.49 -7.00 14.16
C VAL A 183 16.66 -5.84 15.13
N SER A 184 17.85 -5.74 15.73
CA SER A 184 18.11 -4.68 16.68
C SER A 184 18.36 -3.34 16.03
N LEU A 185 17.54 -2.36 16.39
CA LEU A 185 17.69 -0.99 15.88
C LEU A 185 18.72 -0.16 16.64
N GLN A 186 19.20 -0.65 17.79
CA GLN A 186 20.27 -0.01 18.57
C GLN A 186 21.65 -0.28 17.97
N LEU A 187 21.80 -1.35 17.19
CA LEU A 187 23.04 -1.68 16.51
C LEU A 187 23.21 -0.84 15.24
N GLU A 188 24.47 -0.60 14.90
CA GLU A 188 24.85 0.01 13.62
C GLU A 188 24.38 -0.82 12.43
N LYS A 189 24.25 -0.17 11.27
CA LYS A 189 23.64 -0.80 10.09
C LYS A 189 24.35 -2.09 9.67
N SER A 190 25.69 -2.08 9.64
CA SER A 190 26.49 -3.26 9.31
C SER A 190 26.20 -4.42 10.26
N ASP A 191 26.17 -4.12 11.56
CA ASP A 191 26.14 -5.13 12.61
C ASP A 191 24.77 -5.80 12.69
N ARG A 192 23.68 -5.03 12.55
CA ARG A 192 22.34 -5.62 12.49
C ARG A 192 22.10 -6.46 11.25
N VAL A 193 22.69 -6.08 10.11
CA VAL A 193 22.62 -6.89 8.88
C VAL A 193 23.37 -8.20 9.10
N GLN A 194 24.60 -8.12 9.61
CA GLN A 194 25.40 -9.31 9.91
C GLN A 194 24.71 -10.24 10.90
N ALA A 195 24.14 -9.69 11.98
CA ALA A 195 23.43 -10.47 12.99
C ALA A 195 22.19 -11.18 12.42
N ALA A 196 21.37 -10.47 11.63
CA ALA A 196 20.20 -11.06 10.99
C ALA A 196 20.58 -12.14 9.97
N SER A 197 21.62 -11.90 9.16
CA SER A 197 22.15 -12.88 8.20
C SER A 197 22.66 -14.14 8.90
N ASN A 198 23.44 -13.99 9.98
CA ASN A 198 23.94 -15.13 10.74
C ASN A 198 22.79 -15.95 11.35
N ALA A 199 21.77 -15.28 11.90
CA ALA A 199 20.59 -15.95 12.44
C ALA A 199 19.83 -16.74 11.36
N ILE A 200 19.61 -16.13 10.18
CA ILE A 200 18.94 -16.80 9.06
C ILE A 200 19.76 -17.99 8.56
N ASN A 201 21.06 -17.82 8.36
CA ASN A 201 21.92 -18.90 7.87
C ASN A 201 21.89 -20.11 8.81
N ARG A 202 22.04 -19.88 10.12
CA ARG A 202 21.88 -20.93 11.13
C ARG A 202 20.53 -21.64 11.02
N LEU A 203 19.45 -20.87 10.86
CA LEU A 203 18.09 -21.43 10.73
C LEU A 203 17.88 -22.19 9.41
N CYS A 204 18.62 -21.87 8.36
CA CYS A 204 18.62 -22.61 7.10
C CYS A 204 19.39 -23.94 7.19
N GLU A 205 20.40 -24.02 8.06
CA GLU A 205 21.21 -25.23 8.28
C GLU A 205 20.53 -26.29 9.15
N LEU A 206 19.49 -25.91 9.91
CA LEU A 206 18.73 -26.84 10.75
C LEU A 206 18.04 -27.92 9.91
N SER A 207 17.83 -29.09 10.51
CA SER A 207 16.90 -30.08 9.96
C SER A 207 15.48 -29.49 9.89
N ARG A 208 14.59 -30.10 9.10
CA ARG A 208 13.18 -29.66 9.02
C ARG A 208 12.51 -29.71 10.41
N GLU A 209 12.73 -30.79 11.15
CA GLU A 209 12.13 -31.01 12.47
C GLU A 209 12.62 -29.98 13.50
N ASP A 210 13.91 -29.69 13.52
CA ASP A 210 14.49 -28.67 14.41
C ASP A 210 14.01 -27.26 14.05
N TYR A 211 13.91 -26.95 12.75
CA TYR A 211 13.39 -25.68 12.28
C TYR A 211 11.92 -25.48 12.69
N GLU A 212 11.09 -26.52 12.58
CA GLU A 212 9.68 -26.46 13.01
C GLU A 212 9.55 -26.30 14.52
N THR A 213 10.44 -26.94 15.28
CA THR A 213 10.51 -26.77 16.73
C THR A 213 10.82 -25.31 17.10
N GLU A 214 11.77 -24.68 16.42
CA GLU A 214 12.05 -23.24 16.59
C GLU A 214 10.91 -22.34 16.08
N LEU A 215 10.20 -22.75 15.02
CA LEU A 215 9.12 -21.96 14.43
C LEU A 215 7.88 -21.89 15.35
N PHE A 216 7.51 -23.04 15.92
CA PHE A 216 6.28 -23.22 16.68
C PHE A 216 6.48 -23.21 18.20
N GLY A 217 7.72 -23.38 18.68
CA GLY A 217 8.05 -23.34 20.10
C GLY A 217 7.67 -22.00 20.73
N ALA A 218 6.86 -22.00 21.78
CA ALA A 218 6.40 -20.77 22.43
C ALA A 218 7.54 -19.99 23.10
N ASP A 219 8.59 -20.70 23.53
CA ASP A 219 9.78 -20.16 24.21
C ASP A 219 10.98 -20.04 23.25
N SER A 220 10.79 -20.34 21.97
CA SER A 220 11.78 -20.10 20.92
C SER A 220 12.05 -18.60 20.74
N VAL A 221 13.11 -18.28 20.00
CA VAL A 221 13.39 -16.89 19.60
C VAL A 221 12.21 -16.30 18.82
N SER A 222 11.61 -17.08 17.92
CA SER A 222 10.45 -16.66 17.12
C SER A 222 9.21 -16.40 17.97
N GLY A 223 8.88 -17.33 18.87
CA GLY A 223 7.75 -17.23 19.79
C GLY A 223 7.86 -16.01 20.71
N ASN A 224 9.04 -15.80 21.30
CA ASN A 224 9.33 -14.64 22.13
C ASN A 224 9.26 -13.33 21.35
N THR A 225 9.82 -13.28 20.14
CA THR A 225 9.78 -12.09 19.26
C THR A 225 8.33 -11.74 18.89
N LYS A 226 7.49 -12.74 18.58
CA LYS A 226 6.05 -12.54 18.31
C LYS A 226 5.33 -11.92 19.51
N LYS A 227 5.53 -12.48 20.72
CA LYS A 227 4.94 -11.99 21.98
C LYS A 227 5.37 -10.54 22.26
N GLN A 228 6.66 -10.25 22.23
CA GLN A 228 7.20 -8.90 22.46
C GLN A 228 6.66 -7.89 21.43
N ASN A 229 6.61 -8.26 20.14
CA ASN A 229 6.08 -7.39 19.10
C ASN A 229 4.58 -7.07 19.31
N GLU A 230 3.81 -8.01 19.85
CA GLU A 230 2.41 -7.79 20.23
C GLU A 230 2.28 -6.84 21.41
N GLU A 231 3.04 -7.06 22.48
CA GLU A 231 3.06 -6.22 23.68
C GLU A 231 3.44 -4.77 23.37
N GLN A 232 4.51 -4.57 22.60
CA GLN A 232 4.91 -3.25 22.14
C GLN A 232 3.83 -2.60 21.27
N GLY A 233 3.08 -3.39 20.49
CA GLY A 233 1.93 -2.93 19.73
C GLY A 233 0.87 -2.23 20.59
N LYS A 234 0.65 -2.70 21.83
CA LYS A 234 -0.29 -2.10 22.78
C LYS A 234 0.16 -0.72 23.27
N LYS A 235 1.48 -0.48 23.31
CA LYS A 235 2.09 0.80 23.72
C LYS A 235 2.09 1.84 22.60
N MET A 236 1.84 1.46 21.34
CA MET A 236 1.88 2.38 20.19
C MET A 236 0.84 3.50 20.23
N LYS A 237 -0.20 3.41 21.07
CA LYS A 237 -1.16 4.50 21.28
C LYS A 237 -0.53 5.77 21.90
N PHE A 238 0.64 5.63 22.52
CA PHE A 238 1.38 6.74 23.12
C PHE A 238 2.45 7.31 22.17
N TYR A 239 2.54 6.81 20.93
CA TYR A 239 3.48 7.35 19.96
C TYR A 239 3.01 8.71 19.44
N THR A 240 3.86 9.73 19.61
CA THR A 240 3.64 11.07 19.04
C THR A 240 4.54 11.23 17.82
N PRO A 241 3.97 11.39 16.60
CA PRO A 241 4.74 11.70 15.41
C PRO A 241 5.52 13.00 15.57
N LYS A 242 6.75 13.04 15.05
CA LYS A 242 7.62 14.22 15.05
C LYS A 242 8.38 14.29 13.74
N ARG A 243 8.74 15.51 13.32
CA ARG A 243 9.68 15.73 12.22
C ARG A 243 11.11 15.47 12.68
N HIS A 244 11.92 14.88 11.82
CA HIS A 244 13.30 14.50 12.15
C HIS A 244 14.37 15.28 11.39
N ILE A 245 14.08 15.65 10.16
CA ILE A 245 14.94 16.35 9.20
C ILE A 245 14.18 17.55 8.65
N LEU A 246 12.94 17.34 8.17
CA LEU A 246 12.11 18.40 7.59
C LEU A 246 11.36 19.17 8.69
N THR A 247 12.11 19.87 9.53
CA THR A 247 11.57 20.78 10.56
C THR A 247 11.36 22.17 9.97
N LEU A 248 10.26 22.83 10.33
CA LEU A 248 9.95 24.18 9.87
C LEU A 248 11.12 25.14 10.12
N GLY A 249 11.54 25.86 9.07
CA GLY A 249 12.69 26.79 9.11
C GLY A 249 14.07 26.15 8.92
N SER A 250 14.17 24.82 8.76
CA SER A 250 15.42 24.18 8.32
C SER A 250 15.66 24.36 6.83
N GLN A 251 16.92 24.36 6.39
CA GLN A 251 17.26 24.46 4.97
C GLN A 251 16.65 23.29 4.17
N GLU A 252 16.69 22.08 4.73
CA GLU A 252 16.13 20.90 4.10
C GLU A 252 14.61 21.02 3.91
N TYR A 253 13.91 21.63 4.86
CA TYR A 253 12.48 21.90 4.72
C TYR A 253 12.21 22.92 3.61
N GLU A 254 12.96 24.02 3.58
CA GLU A 254 12.81 25.07 2.56
C GLU A 254 13.08 24.54 1.15
N ASP A 255 14.13 23.74 0.97
CA ASP A 255 14.50 23.16 -0.33
C ASP A 255 13.39 22.24 -0.85
N VAL A 256 12.86 21.36 0.02
CA VAL A 256 11.79 20.43 -0.35
C VAL A 256 10.48 21.16 -0.57
N LEU A 257 10.17 22.20 0.20
CA LEU A 257 8.97 23.03 0.00
C LEU A 257 9.03 23.75 -1.35
N ALA A 258 10.20 24.29 -1.72
CA ALA A 258 10.39 24.92 -3.02
C ALA A 258 10.16 23.92 -4.17
N GLU A 259 10.72 22.70 -4.09
CA GLU A 259 10.45 21.61 -5.06
C GLU A 259 8.95 21.28 -5.12
N ALA A 260 8.28 21.23 -3.96
CA ALA A 260 6.85 20.94 -3.86
C ALA A 260 5.99 21.99 -4.58
N MET A 261 6.30 23.27 -4.38
CA MET A 261 5.63 24.39 -5.04
C MET A 261 5.85 24.39 -6.56
N GLU A 262 7.08 24.11 -7.00
CA GLU A 262 7.40 23.98 -8.44
C GLU A 262 6.63 22.82 -9.08
N CYS A 263 6.61 21.65 -8.42
CA CYS A 263 5.88 20.48 -8.88
C CYS A 263 4.38 20.77 -9.01
N ARG A 264 3.78 21.44 -8.01
CA ARG A 264 2.37 21.84 -8.03
C ARG A 264 2.05 22.81 -9.16
N SER A 265 2.89 23.83 -9.34
CA SER A 265 2.76 24.79 -10.44
C SER A 265 2.76 24.09 -11.80
N SER A 266 3.75 23.21 -12.01
CA SER A 266 3.86 22.41 -13.24
C SER A 266 2.65 21.51 -13.48
N PHE A 267 2.16 20.87 -12.42
CA PHE A 267 1.01 19.97 -12.50
C PHE A 267 -0.29 20.71 -12.86
N ARG A 268 -0.47 21.92 -12.32
CA ARG A 268 -1.65 22.78 -12.58
C ARG A 268 -1.64 23.37 -13.99
N SER A 269 -0.50 23.86 -14.46
CA SER A 269 -0.37 24.43 -15.81
C SER A 269 -0.76 23.42 -16.88
N ASN A 270 -0.28 22.17 -16.77
CA ASN A 270 -0.63 21.11 -17.73
C ASN A 270 -2.12 20.70 -17.67
N HIS A 271 -2.76 20.79 -16.49
CA HIS A 271 -4.20 20.54 -16.36
C HIS A 271 -5.05 21.66 -16.98
N HIS A 272 -4.60 22.91 -16.94
CA HIS A 272 -5.26 24.03 -17.64
C HIS A 272 -5.13 23.93 -19.17
N ASP A 273 -3.99 23.47 -19.70
CA ASP A 273 -3.79 23.29 -21.14
C ASP A 273 -4.60 22.13 -21.73
N THR A 274 -4.71 21.03 -20.98
CA THR A 274 -5.52 19.87 -21.38
C THR A 274 -7.03 20.14 -21.27
N SER A 275 -7.48 20.90 -20.26
CA SER A 275 -8.89 21.28 -20.10
C SER A 275 -9.34 22.35 -21.11
N SER A 276 -8.46 23.30 -21.47
CA SER A 276 -8.73 24.30 -22.53
C SER A 276 -8.74 23.68 -23.93
N SER A 277 -7.84 22.72 -24.22
CA SER A 277 -7.85 21.93 -25.46
C SER A 277 -9.08 21.03 -25.59
N SER A 278 -9.54 20.45 -24.48
CA SER A 278 -10.77 19.64 -24.46
C SER A 278 -12.03 20.49 -24.67
N LYS A 279 -12.06 21.73 -24.14
CA LYS A 279 -13.14 22.70 -24.41
C LYS A 279 -13.14 23.20 -25.86
N LYS A 280 -11.97 23.46 -26.46
CA LYS A 280 -11.84 23.83 -27.89
C LYS A 280 -12.26 22.73 -28.85
N LYS A 281 -12.12 21.46 -28.46
CA LYS A 281 -12.53 20.31 -29.29
C LYS A 281 -14.05 20.14 -29.29
N ARG A 282 -14.71 20.30 -28.14
CA ARG A 282 -16.18 20.30 -28.04
C ARG A 282 -16.85 21.45 -28.80
N THR A 283 -16.29 22.66 -28.75
CA THR A 283 -16.87 23.81 -29.48
C THR A 283 -16.68 23.73 -31.00
N ARG A 284 -15.74 22.93 -31.51
CA ARG A 284 -15.58 22.68 -32.95
C ARG A 284 -16.54 21.63 -33.51
N GLU A 285 -16.95 20.63 -32.71
CA GLU A 285 -17.91 19.61 -33.13
C GLU A 285 -19.36 20.15 -33.15
N ASP A 286 -19.71 21.08 -32.26
CA ASP A 286 -21.06 21.70 -32.25
C ASP A 286 -21.24 22.80 -33.31
N ALA A 287 -20.16 23.31 -33.92
CA ALA A 287 -20.24 24.36 -34.95
C ALA A 287 -20.41 23.82 -36.39
N SER A 288 -20.35 22.51 -36.62
CA SER A 288 -20.49 21.90 -37.95
C SER A 288 -21.89 21.35 -38.27
N ALA A 289 -22.87 21.49 -37.37
CA ALA A 289 -24.24 21.05 -37.62
C ALA A 289 -25.17 22.25 -37.96
N SER A 290 -25.05 22.80 -39.17
CA SER A 290 -26.11 23.61 -39.77
C SER A 290 -27.12 22.69 -40.47
N PRO A 291 -28.44 22.85 -40.24
CA PRO A 291 -29.43 21.93 -40.78
C PRO A 291 -29.80 22.31 -42.22
N THR A 292 -29.47 21.44 -43.18
CA THR A 292 -30.03 21.49 -44.53
C THR A 292 -31.51 21.12 -44.49
N SER A 293 -32.34 22.15 -44.54
CA SER A 293 -33.73 22.10 -44.98
C SER A 293 -33.83 21.49 -46.38
N THR A 294 -34.55 20.37 -46.52
CA THR A 294 -35.06 19.95 -47.82
C THR A 294 -36.50 19.47 -47.69
N LYS A 295 -37.40 20.27 -48.27
CA LYS A 295 -38.77 19.92 -48.62
C LYS A 295 -38.77 18.79 -49.66
N LYS A 296 -39.50 17.71 -49.39
CA LYS A 296 -40.60 17.17 -50.22
C LYS A 296 -41.20 15.95 -49.54
#